data_AF-A0A9P1N1V4-F1
#
_entry.id   AF-A0A9P1N1V4-F1
#
_cell.length_a   1.000
_cell.length_b   1.000
_cell.length_c   1.000
_cell.angle_alpha   90.00
_cell.angle_beta   90.00
_cell.angle_gamma   90.00
#
_symmetry.space_group_name_H-M   'P 1'
#
loop_
_entity.id
_entity.type
_entity.pdbx_description
1 polymer ?
#
loop_
_entity_poly.entity_id
_entity_poly.type
_entity_poly.pdbx_seq_one_letter_code
_entity_poly.pdbx_strand_id
1 'polypeptide(L)'
;MSPMIAQLLIYTGNLLLAIILIVILHFDIPEQQSALVKVFKNLPNLPDIFYQLKSPFVLSINKVATTLKLATVGIILIAQFFIFFAVTFYELFMITNSSMSNATKKFQRALFLDVSIQSLVPILCMIVPFFYFEIAGIYNYFNQGINNIAFLLISSHGMISVITMLLIHKPFRQFIFCQNSKKSEKRRKSEGGIVSLAWMERRSTM
;
A
#
# COMPACT_ATOMS: atom_id res chain seq x y z
N MET A 1 18.29 -15.59 -27.27
CA MET A 1 17.89 -15.67 -25.85
C MET A 1 16.39 -15.95 -25.80
N SER A 2 15.92 -16.95 -25.04
CA SER A 2 14.48 -17.25 -25.00
C SER A 2 13.72 -16.08 -24.35
N PRO A 3 12.46 -15.82 -24.73
CA PRO A 3 11.67 -14.72 -24.15
C PRO A 3 11.53 -14.85 -22.63
N MET A 4 11.53 -16.07 -22.10
CA MET A 4 11.52 -16.35 -20.66
C MET A 4 12.79 -15.84 -19.95
N ILE A 5 13.97 -16.01 -20.55
CA ILE A 5 15.24 -15.53 -19.97
C ILE A 5 15.27 -13.99 -19.98
N ALA A 6 14.78 -13.35 -21.05
CA ALA A 6 14.70 -11.90 -21.12
C ALA A 6 13.79 -11.31 -20.02
N GLN A 7 12.61 -11.90 -19.81
CA GLN A 7 11.70 -11.49 -18.74
C GLN A 7 12.33 -11.67 -17.36
N LEU A 8 12.97 -12.82 -17.10
CA LEU A 8 13.63 -13.09 -15.83
C LEU A 8 14.74 -12.05 -15.54
N LEU A 9 15.54 -11.71 -16.54
CA LEU A 9 16.59 -10.69 -16.40
C LEU A 9 16.03 -9.30 -16.10
N ILE A 10 14.93 -8.90 -16.74
CA ILE A 10 14.27 -7.61 -16.48
C ILE A 10 13.75 -7.57 -15.03
N TYR A 11 13.04 -8.59 -14.58
CA TYR A 11 12.52 -8.63 -13.21
C TYR A 11 13.64 -8.64 -12.17
N THR A 12 14.69 -9.42 -12.41
CA THR A 12 15.85 -9.48 -11.51
C THR A 12 16.58 -8.14 -11.47
N GLY A 13 16.76 -7.49 -12.62
CA GLY A 13 17.36 -6.16 -12.72
C GLY A 13 16.55 -5.10 -11.97
N ASN A 14 15.22 -5.09 -12.12
CA ASN A 14 14.35 -4.18 -11.38
C ASN A 14 14.40 -4.41 -9.86
N LEU A 15 14.46 -5.67 -9.42
CA LEU A 15 14.62 -5.99 -8.00
C LEU A 15 15.97 -5.49 -7.45
N LEU A 16 17.07 -5.73 -8.17
CA LEU A 16 18.39 -5.25 -7.79
C LEU A 16 18.44 -3.72 -7.76
N LEU A 17 17.84 -3.05 -8.74
CA LEU A 17 17.72 -1.60 -8.78
C LEU A 17 16.95 -1.07 -7.56
N ALA A 18 15.83 -1.69 -7.18
CA ALA A 18 15.07 -1.31 -5.99
C ALA A 18 15.93 -1.42 -4.72
N ILE A 19 16.68 -2.51 -4.57
CA ILE A 19 17.61 -2.71 -3.44
C ILE A 19 18.68 -1.60 -3.44
N ILE A 20 19.29 -1.32 -4.59
CA ILE A 20 20.32 -0.28 -4.72
C ILE A 20 19.75 1.09 -4.33
N LEU A 21 18.55 1.45 -4.79
CA LEU A 21 17.92 2.73 -4.45
C LEU A 21 17.66 2.86 -2.94
N ILE A 22 17.18 1.78 -2.30
CA ILE A 22 16.99 1.75 -0.84
C ILE A 22 18.32 1.91 -0.11
N VAL A 23 19.37 1.22 -0.57
CA VAL A 23 20.71 1.31 0.02
C VAL A 23 21.28 2.72 -0.11
N ILE A 24 21.13 3.37 -1.28
CA ILE A 24 21.56 4.76 -1.49
C ILE A 24 20.88 5.71 -0.50
N LEU A 25 19.57 5.54 -0.30
CA LEU A 25 18.82 6.34 0.68
C LEU A 25 19.25 6.04 2.11
N HIS A 26 19.58 4.78 2.43
CA HIS A 26 20.03 4.39 3.76
C HIS A 26 21.37 5.04 4.13
N PHE A 27 22.31 5.11 3.19
CA PHE A 27 23.60 5.78 3.41
C PHE A 27 23.49 7.30 3.57
N ASP A 28 22.37 7.92 3.20
CA ASP A 28 22.13 9.34 3.43
C ASP A 28 21.72 9.66 4.88
N ILE A 29 21.29 8.63 5.63
CA ILE A 29 20.87 8.77 7.03
C ILE A 29 22.11 9.04 7.90
N PRO A 30 22.19 10.18 8.60
CA PRO A 30 23.33 10.50 9.44
C PRO A 30 23.34 9.69 10.72
N GLU A 31 24.52 9.57 11.34
CA GLU A 31 24.65 9.01 12.68
C GLU A 31 23.80 9.82 13.68
N GLN A 32 22.84 9.15 14.32
CA GLN A 32 21.79 9.83 15.09
C GLN A 32 22.31 10.62 16.29
N GLN A 33 23.31 10.10 17.02
CA GLN A 33 23.85 10.80 18.19
C GLN A 33 24.47 12.16 17.82
N SER A 34 25.29 12.18 16.78
CA SER A 34 25.92 13.40 16.26
C SER A 34 24.91 14.35 15.59
N ALA A 35 23.97 13.78 14.83
CA ALA A 35 22.95 14.56 14.13
C ALA A 35 22.00 15.28 15.09
N LEU A 36 21.56 14.61 16.16
CA LEU A 36 20.71 15.19 17.19
C LEU A 36 21.35 16.40 17.86
N VAL A 37 22.63 16.30 18.23
CA VAL A 37 23.35 17.44 18.83
C VAL A 37 23.38 18.65 17.89
N LYS A 38 23.61 18.42 16.59
CA LYS A 38 23.61 19.50 15.58
C LYS A 38 22.22 20.12 15.39
N VAL A 39 21.18 19.29 15.34
CA VAL A 39 19.80 19.75 15.17
C VAL A 39 19.31 20.53 16.40
N PHE A 40 19.58 20.03 17.61
CA PHE A 40 19.21 20.71 18.85
C PHE A 40 19.94 22.04 19.05
N LYS A 41 21.21 22.16 18.63
CA LYS A 41 21.90 23.47 18.62
C LYS A 41 21.22 24.50 17.71
N ASN A 42 20.64 24.05 16.61
CA ASN A 42 19.96 24.91 15.64
C ASN A 42 18.50 25.21 16.02
N LEU A 43 17.97 24.60 17.08
CA LEU A 43 16.60 24.79 17.56
C LEU A 43 16.60 25.16 19.06
N PRO A 44 16.95 26.42 19.41
CA PRO A 44 17.24 26.81 20.79
C PRO A 44 16.04 26.80 21.75
N ASN A 45 14.81 26.70 21.26
CA ASN A 45 13.58 26.79 22.07
C ASN A 45 12.72 25.52 22.01
N LEU A 46 13.33 24.33 22.15
CA LEU A 46 12.55 23.09 22.28
C LEU A 46 12.11 22.87 23.74
N PRO A 47 10.86 22.43 23.97
CA PRO A 47 10.44 21.96 25.28
C PRO A 47 11.34 20.83 25.82
N ASP A 48 11.62 20.84 27.13
CA ASP A 48 12.52 19.88 27.81
C ASP A 48 12.16 18.40 27.54
N ILE A 49 10.88 18.13 27.28
CA ILE A 49 10.36 16.82 26.85
C ILE A 49 11.17 16.23 25.68
N PHE A 50 11.57 17.03 24.70
CA PHE A 50 12.29 16.52 23.53
C PHE A 50 13.74 16.11 23.85
N TYR A 51 14.37 16.75 24.83
CA TYR A 51 15.70 16.39 25.31
C TYR A 51 15.68 15.11 26.16
N GLN A 52 14.60 14.90 26.92
CA GLN A 52 14.45 13.72 27.78
C GLN A 52 14.06 12.45 27.00
N LEU A 53 13.22 12.58 25.98
CA LEU A 53 12.73 11.41 25.24
C LEU A 53 13.75 10.77 24.28
N LYS A 54 14.90 11.43 23.97
CA LYS A 54 15.92 10.91 23.02
C LYS A 54 15.32 10.37 21.70
N SER A 55 14.18 10.93 21.29
CA SER A 55 13.23 10.28 20.39
C SER A 55 13.24 10.72 18.92
N PRO A 56 13.64 11.96 18.53
CA PRO A 56 13.44 12.35 17.14
C PRO A 56 14.46 11.64 16.24
N PHE A 57 13.96 11.00 15.18
CA PHE A 57 14.81 10.44 14.14
C PHE A 57 15.21 11.57 13.17
N VAL A 58 16.51 11.86 13.09
CA VAL A 58 17.03 12.85 12.14
C VAL A 58 17.25 12.18 10.79
N LEU A 59 16.34 12.45 9.86
CA LEU A 59 16.44 11.90 8.50
C LEU A 59 17.63 12.50 7.74
N SER A 60 17.91 13.80 7.90
CA SER A 60 19.04 14.46 7.26
C SER A 60 19.43 15.77 7.94
N ILE A 61 20.72 16.09 7.85
CA ILE A 61 21.29 17.39 8.21
C ILE A 61 21.24 18.35 7.00
N ASN A 62 21.44 17.83 5.77
CA ASN A 62 21.36 18.61 4.54
C ASN A 62 20.02 18.37 3.84
N LYS A 63 19.01 19.14 4.29
CA LYS A 63 17.62 19.00 3.84
C LYS A 63 17.49 19.03 2.31
N VAL A 64 18.08 20.02 1.65
CA VAL A 64 17.93 20.22 0.19
C VAL A 64 18.48 19.03 -0.59
N ALA A 65 19.69 18.56 -0.24
CA ALA A 65 20.28 17.42 -0.94
C ALA A 65 19.46 16.14 -0.75
N THR A 66 18.98 15.89 0.46
CA THR A 66 18.15 14.71 0.76
C THR A 66 16.78 14.78 0.08
N THR A 67 16.13 15.95 0.08
CA THR A 67 14.86 16.18 -0.65
C THR A 67 15.04 15.92 -2.14
N LEU A 68 16.10 16.44 -2.77
CA LEU A 68 16.36 16.16 -4.20
C LEU A 68 16.62 14.68 -4.49
N LYS A 69 17.33 13.97 -3.60
CA LYS A 69 17.55 12.52 -3.73
C LYS A 69 16.23 11.74 -3.62
N LEU A 70 15.40 12.05 -2.62
CA LEU A 70 14.08 11.43 -2.44
C LEU A 70 13.17 11.70 -3.63
N ALA A 71 13.14 12.93 -4.15
CA ALA A 71 12.42 13.28 -5.35
C ALA A 71 12.87 12.44 -6.56
N THR A 72 14.19 12.30 -6.73
CA THR A 72 14.77 11.50 -7.83
C THR A 72 14.36 10.02 -7.73
N VAL A 73 14.46 9.41 -6.54
CA VAL A 73 14.01 8.03 -6.32
C VAL A 73 12.50 7.90 -6.57
N GLY A 74 11.70 8.84 -6.06
CA GLY A 74 10.26 8.87 -6.26
C GLY A 74 9.86 8.92 -7.74
N ILE A 75 10.51 9.78 -8.52
CA ILE A 75 10.29 9.89 -9.98
C ILE A 75 10.61 8.57 -10.68
N ILE A 76 11.73 7.91 -10.33
CA ILE A 76 12.11 6.61 -10.90
C ILE A 76 11.03 5.55 -10.61
N LEU A 77 10.53 5.48 -9.36
CA LEU A 77 9.50 4.50 -8.98
C LEU A 77 8.17 4.77 -9.69
N ILE A 78 7.76 6.04 -9.80
CA ILE A 78 6.55 6.44 -10.52
C ILE A 78 6.69 6.07 -12.01
N ALA A 79 7.85 6.35 -12.62
CA ALA A 79 8.11 5.98 -14.01
C ALA A 79 8.05 4.46 -14.22
N GLN A 80 8.67 3.67 -13.33
CA GLN A 80 8.61 2.20 -13.38
C GLN A 80 7.17 1.69 -13.30
N PHE A 81 6.36 2.26 -12.40
CA PHE A 81 4.95 1.89 -12.28
C PHE A 81 4.19 2.14 -13.60
N PHE A 82 4.33 3.33 -14.20
CA PHE A 82 3.65 3.66 -15.45
C PHE A 82 4.14 2.83 -16.63
N ILE A 83 5.45 2.56 -16.73
CA ILE A 83 6.01 1.68 -17.77
C ILE A 83 5.43 0.28 -17.63
N PHE A 84 5.44 -0.30 -16.42
CA PHE A 84 4.89 -1.62 -16.16
C PHE A 84 3.39 -1.69 -16.48
N PHE A 85 2.63 -0.68 -16.05
CA PHE A 85 1.21 -0.56 -16.37
C PHE A 85 0.97 -0.49 -17.87
N ALA A 86 1.68 0.39 -18.59
CA ALA A 86 1.49 0.60 -20.03
C ALA A 86 1.85 -0.65 -20.84
N VAL A 87 2.98 -1.31 -20.53
CA VAL A 87 3.40 -2.55 -21.19
C VAL A 87 2.38 -3.66 -20.93
N THR A 88 1.96 -3.82 -19.68
CA THR A 88 0.97 -4.85 -19.31
C THR A 88 -0.38 -4.59 -19.98
N PHE A 89 -0.82 -3.34 -20.01
CA PHE A 89 -2.05 -2.94 -20.70
C PHE A 89 -1.97 -3.24 -22.20
N TYR A 90 -0.86 -2.88 -22.85
CA TYR A 90 -0.64 -3.15 -24.26
C TYR A 90 -0.68 -4.66 -24.56
N GLU A 91 0.03 -5.48 -23.78
CA GLU A 91 0.05 -6.94 -23.91
C GLU A 91 -1.35 -7.56 -23.73
N LEU A 92 -2.09 -7.16 -22.70
CA LEU A 92 -3.40 -7.77 -22.44
C LEU A 92 -4.49 -7.33 -23.43
N PHE A 93 -4.47 -6.07 -23.87
CA PHE A 93 -5.59 -5.49 -24.63
C PHE A 93 -5.32 -5.39 -26.13
N MET A 94 -4.09 -5.10 -26.55
CA MET A 94 -3.76 -4.85 -27.95
C MET A 94 -3.21 -6.09 -28.66
N ILE A 95 -2.45 -6.94 -27.97
CA ILE A 95 -1.89 -8.16 -28.59
C ILE A 95 -2.97 -9.24 -28.69
N THR A 96 -3.26 -9.63 -29.93
CA THR A 96 -4.31 -10.61 -30.24
C THR A 96 -3.76 -12.03 -30.45
N ASN A 97 -2.49 -12.16 -30.85
CA ASN A 97 -1.82 -13.40 -31.26
C ASN A 97 -1.26 -14.24 -30.11
N SER A 98 -1.99 -14.38 -29.00
CA SER A 98 -1.59 -15.31 -27.94
C SER A 98 -2.17 -16.70 -28.18
N SER A 99 -1.43 -17.76 -27.81
CA SER A 99 -1.91 -19.16 -27.77
C SER A 99 -3.00 -19.42 -26.72
N MET A 100 -3.37 -18.42 -25.92
CA MET A 100 -4.34 -18.52 -24.83
C MET A 100 -5.79 -18.51 -25.32
N SER A 101 -6.65 -19.27 -24.62
CA SER A 101 -8.09 -19.28 -24.87
C SER A 101 -8.75 -17.91 -24.62
N ASN A 102 -9.86 -17.65 -25.32
CA ASN A 102 -10.65 -16.43 -25.12
C ASN A 102 -11.16 -16.27 -23.68
N ALA A 103 -11.48 -17.38 -23.01
CA ALA A 103 -11.89 -17.36 -21.60
C ALA A 103 -10.76 -16.88 -20.68
N THR A 104 -9.54 -17.37 -20.89
CA THR A 104 -8.37 -16.96 -20.10
C THR A 104 -8.01 -15.50 -20.33
N LYS A 105 -8.05 -15.01 -21.58
CA LYS A 105 -7.82 -13.59 -21.91
C LYS A 105 -8.82 -12.68 -21.18
N LYS A 106 -10.10 -13.04 -21.21
CA LYS A 106 -11.16 -12.29 -20.51
C LYS A 106 -10.91 -12.26 -19.00
N PHE A 107 -10.50 -13.39 -18.42
CA PHE A 107 -10.17 -13.47 -17.00
C PHE A 107 -8.96 -12.59 -16.64
N GLN A 108 -7.86 -12.66 -17.40
CA GLN A 108 -6.67 -11.84 -17.16
C GLN A 108 -6.97 -10.34 -17.26
N ARG A 109 -7.75 -9.90 -18.26
CA ARG A 109 -8.16 -8.49 -18.40
C ARG A 109 -8.99 -8.01 -17.22
N ALA A 110 -9.94 -8.82 -16.77
CA ALA A 110 -10.75 -8.50 -15.60
C ALA A 110 -9.87 -8.40 -14.33
N LEU A 111 -8.96 -9.36 -14.12
CA LEU A 111 -8.03 -9.35 -13.00
C LEU A 111 -7.12 -8.12 -13.03
N PHE A 112 -6.56 -7.77 -14.19
CA PHE A 112 -5.72 -6.58 -14.34
C PHE A 112 -6.48 -5.30 -14.00
N LEU A 113 -7.72 -5.14 -14.46
CA LEU A 113 -8.56 -3.99 -14.13
C LEU A 113 -8.86 -3.95 -12.62
N ASP A 114 -9.23 -5.08 -12.02
CA ASP A 114 -9.50 -5.18 -10.58
C ASP A 114 -8.26 -4.76 -9.75
N VAL A 115 -7.08 -5.28 -10.09
CA VAL A 115 -5.81 -4.94 -9.43
C VAL A 115 -5.46 -3.47 -9.63
N SER A 116 -5.66 -2.95 -10.84
CA SER A 116 -5.40 -1.54 -11.16
C SER A 116 -6.26 -0.62 -10.29
N ILE A 117 -7.57 -0.87 -10.24
CA ILE A 117 -8.50 -0.10 -9.42
C ILE A 117 -8.16 -0.24 -7.93
N GLN A 118 -7.83 -1.46 -7.48
CA GLN A 118 -7.46 -1.70 -6.09
C GLN A 118 -6.19 -0.97 -5.67
N SER A 119 -5.19 -0.90 -6.56
CA SER A 119 -3.93 -0.24 -6.25
C SER A 119 -4.06 1.28 -6.07
N LEU A 120 -5.12 1.91 -6.60
CA LEU A 120 -5.30 3.36 -6.49
C LEU A 120 -5.38 3.85 -5.04
N VAL A 121 -6.13 3.15 -4.18
CA VAL A 121 -6.35 3.62 -2.80
C VAL A 121 -5.04 3.61 -1.99
N PRO A 122 -4.26 2.50 -1.92
CA PRO A 122 -2.98 2.50 -1.22
C PRO A 122 -1.94 3.42 -1.85
N ILE A 123 -1.95 3.57 -3.19
CA ILE A 123 -1.06 4.50 -3.88
C ILE A 123 -1.34 5.93 -3.44
N LEU A 124 -2.61 6.34 -3.34
CA LEU A 124 -2.97 7.68 -2.85
C LEU A 124 -2.52 7.90 -1.40
N CYS A 125 -2.62 6.88 -0.54
CA CYS A 125 -2.11 6.94 0.83
C CYS A 125 -0.59 7.17 0.91
N MET A 126 0.16 6.88 -0.16
CA MET A 126 1.61 7.09 -0.23
C MET A 126 1.98 8.37 -0.99
N ILE A 127 1.32 8.62 -2.13
CA ILE A 127 1.59 9.78 -3.01
C ILE A 127 1.27 11.09 -2.31
N VAL A 128 0.15 11.17 -1.57
CA VAL A 128 -0.24 12.42 -0.89
C VAL A 128 0.79 12.83 0.17
N PRO A 129 1.20 11.95 1.11
CA PRO A 129 2.31 12.24 2.02
C PRO A 129 3.64 12.55 1.32
N PHE A 130 3.96 11.84 0.24
CA PHE A 130 5.20 12.06 -0.52
C PHE A 130 5.29 13.50 -1.04
N PHE A 131 4.29 13.97 -1.79
CA PHE A 131 4.29 15.35 -2.30
C PHE A 131 4.23 16.39 -1.18
N TYR A 132 3.52 16.11 -0.09
CA TYR A 132 3.54 16.96 1.08
C TYR A 132 4.96 17.13 1.64
N PHE A 133 5.71 16.04 1.82
CA PHE A 133 7.08 16.10 2.34
C PHE A 133 8.05 16.78 1.37
N GLU A 134 7.91 16.58 0.06
CA GLU A 134 8.73 17.26 -0.95
C GLU A 134 8.51 18.77 -0.92
N ILE A 135 7.24 19.22 -0.94
CA ILE A 135 6.88 20.65 -0.85
C ILE A 135 7.37 21.21 0.49
N ALA A 136 7.09 20.53 1.61
CA ALA A 136 7.52 20.97 2.93
C ALA A 136 9.05 21.09 3.03
N GLY A 137 9.79 20.16 2.42
CA GLY A 137 11.25 20.18 2.34
C GLY A 137 11.79 21.38 1.56
N ILE A 138 11.23 21.67 0.38
CA ILE A 138 11.65 22.80 -0.47
C ILE A 138 11.38 24.15 0.21
N TYR A 139 10.19 24.32 0.80
CA TYR A 139 9.79 25.58 1.42
C TYR A 139 10.22 25.70 2.90
N ASN A 140 10.96 24.73 3.44
CA ASN A 140 11.30 24.65 4.87
C ASN A 140 10.07 24.79 5.80
N TYR A 141 8.93 24.26 5.36
CA TYR A 141 7.68 24.28 6.12
C TYR A 141 7.64 23.10 7.10
N PHE A 142 7.21 23.36 8.33
CA PHE A 142 7.05 22.33 9.35
C PHE A 142 5.73 22.49 10.09
N ASN A 143 4.90 21.44 10.07
CA ASN A 143 3.68 21.35 10.86
C ASN A 143 3.56 19.95 11.46
N GLN A 144 3.64 19.88 12.78
CA GLN A 144 3.62 18.60 13.50
C GLN A 144 2.31 17.83 13.32
N GLY A 145 1.17 18.53 13.30
CA GLY A 145 -0.13 17.89 13.10
C GLY A 145 -0.26 17.24 11.72
N ILE A 146 0.14 17.97 10.67
CA ILE A 146 0.11 17.45 9.30
C ILE A 146 1.14 16.32 9.12
N ASN A 147 2.35 16.47 9.68
CA ASN A 147 3.36 15.41 9.67
C ASN A 147 2.86 14.11 10.30
N ASN A 148 2.20 14.21 11.46
CA ASN A 148 1.65 13.04 12.16
C ASN A 148 0.57 12.35 11.32
N ILE A 149 -0.32 13.12 10.67
CA ILE A 149 -1.34 12.57 9.76
C ILE A 149 -0.68 11.90 8.55
N ALA A 150 0.34 12.54 7.96
CA ALA A 150 1.08 11.99 6.83
C ALA A 150 1.76 10.65 7.20
N PHE A 151 2.40 10.57 8.37
CA PHE A 151 2.98 9.31 8.86
C PHE A 151 1.93 8.25 9.15
N LEU A 152 0.77 8.61 9.72
CA LEU A 152 -0.32 7.66 9.95
C LEU A 152 -0.84 7.06 8.63
N LEU A 153 -0.98 7.88 7.59
CA LEU A 153 -1.37 7.41 6.25
C LEU A 153 -0.33 6.45 5.67
N ILE A 154 0.95 6.81 5.75
CA ILE A 154 2.06 5.93 5.31
C ILE A 154 2.05 4.63 6.12
N SER A 155 1.98 4.67 7.45
CA SER A 155 2.02 3.44 8.26
C SER A 155 0.79 2.55 8.04
N SER A 156 -0.36 3.13 7.70
CA SER A 156 -1.62 2.39 7.50
C SER A 156 -1.80 1.85 6.08
N HIS A 157 -1.00 2.28 5.09
CA HIS A 157 -1.20 1.93 3.68
C HIS A 157 -1.28 0.41 3.42
N GLY A 158 -0.48 -0.39 4.14
CA GLY A 158 -0.47 -1.85 4.02
C GLY A 158 -1.80 -2.47 4.45
N MET A 159 -2.35 -2.02 5.58
CA MET A 159 -3.68 -2.45 6.05
C MET A 159 -4.77 -2.00 5.07
N ILE A 160 -4.71 -0.76 4.60
CA ILE A 160 -5.65 -0.22 3.61
C ILE A 160 -5.60 -1.03 2.32
N SER A 161 -4.41 -1.46 1.88
CA SER A 161 -4.23 -2.32 0.70
C SER A 161 -4.94 -3.66 0.83
N VAL A 162 -4.78 -4.33 1.98
CA VAL A 162 -5.45 -5.60 2.25
C VAL A 162 -6.97 -5.42 2.30
N ILE A 163 -7.47 -4.39 3.00
CA ILE A 163 -8.92 -4.12 3.06
C ILE A 163 -9.46 -3.87 1.66
N THR A 164 -8.80 -3.02 0.88
CA THR A 164 -9.21 -2.67 -0.49
C THR A 164 -9.22 -3.91 -1.39
N MET A 165 -8.25 -4.82 -1.23
CA MET A 165 -8.21 -6.11 -1.91
C MET A 165 -9.44 -6.96 -1.65
N LEU A 166 -9.78 -7.13 -0.37
CA LEU A 166 -10.92 -7.95 0.04
C LEU A 166 -12.25 -7.37 -0.48
N LEU A 167 -12.35 -6.06 -0.60
CA LEU A 167 -13.55 -5.35 -1.06
C LEU A 167 -13.71 -5.27 -2.57
N ILE A 168 -12.63 -5.25 -3.35
CA ILE A 168 -12.74 -5.09 -4.82
C ILE A 168 -12.83 -6.45 -5.50
N HIS A 169 -11.92 -7.35 -5.16
CA HIS A 169 -11.78 -8.62 -5.85
C HIS A 169 -12.99 -9.52 -5.60
N LYS A 170 -13.74 -9.81 -6.67
CA LYS A 170 -14.95 -10.64 -6.65
C LYS A 170 -14.81 -11.97 -5.90
N PRO A 171 -13.76 -12.80 -6.08
CA PRO A 171 -13.66 -14.07 -5.37
C PRO A 171 -13.52 -13.88 -3.84
N PHE A 172 -12.77 -12.88 -3.40
CA PHE A 172 -12.61 -12.59 -1.97
C PHE A 172 -13.90 -12.06 -1.33
N ARG A 173 -14.59 -11.14 -2.01
CA ARG A 173 -15.93 -10.69 -1.58
C ARG A 173 -16.91 -11.84 -1.47
N GLN A 174 -16.97 -12.72 -2.46
CA GLN A 174 -17.88 -13.86 -2.42
C GLN A 174 -17.55 -14.81 -1.27
N PHE A 175 -16.26 -15.08 -1.04
CA PHE A 175 -15.84 -15.89 0.09
C PHE A 175 -16.30 -15.27 1.42
N ILE A 176 -16.03 -13.99 1.65
CA ILE A 176 -16.35 -13.31 2.91
C ILE A 176 -17.86 -13.13 3.10
N PHE A 177 -18.54 -12.52 2.12
CA PHE A 177 -19.93 -12.10 2.30
C PHE A 177 -20.95 -13.21 1.96
N CYS A 178 -20.64 -14.10 1.02
CA CYS A 178 -21.57 -15.16 0.59
C CYS A 178 -21.50 -16.41 1.49
N GLN A 179 -20.34 -16.73 2.08
CA GLN A 179 -20.31 -17.73 3.17
C GLN A 179 -21.04 -17.23 4.41
N ASN A 180 -20.89 -15.95 4.74
CA ASN A 180 -21.60 -15.35 5.87
C ASN A 180 -23.12 -15.33 5.64
N SER A 181 -23.61 -15.04 4.43
CA SER A 181 -25.05 -15.10 4.16
C SER A 181 -25.59 -16.53 4.28
N LYS A 182 -24.93 -17.52 3.68
CA LYS A 182 -25.33 -18.94 3.77
C LYS A 182 -25.29 -19.47 5.20
N LYS A 183 -24.29 -19.07 6.00
CA LYS A 183 -24.17 -19.44 7.42
C LYS A 183 -25.24 -18.79 8.28
N SER A 184 -25.55 -17.51 8.03
CA SER A 184 -26.62 -16.78 8.72
C SER A 184 -28.00 -17.37 8.44
N GLU A 185 -28.25 -17.79 7.20
CA GLU A 185 -29.51 -18.40 6.80
C GLU A 185 -29.68 -19.81 7.38
N LYS A 186 -28.60 -20.60 7.44
CA LYS A 186 -28.62 -21.91 8.12
C LYS A 186 -28.95 -21.79 9.61
N ARG A 187 -28.38 -20.78 10.30
CA ARG A 187 -28.68 -20.51 11.72
C ARG A 187 -30.13 -20.10 11.94
N ARG A 188 -30.65 -19.16 11.13
CA ARG A 188 -32.07 -18.74 11.21
C ARG A 188 -33.06 -19.88 10.98
N LYS A 189 -32.79 -20.78 10.02
CA LYS A 189 -33.63 -21.97 9.78
C LYS A 189 -33.57 -22.97 10.94
N SER A 190 -32.40 -23.15 11.55
CA SER A 190 -32.22 -23.98 12.76
C SER A 190 -33.00 -23.43 13.96
N GLU A 191 -32.88 -22.13 14.23
CA GLU A 191 -33.58 -21.48 15.36
C GLU A 191 -35.11 -21.49 15.15
N GLY A 192 -35.57 -21.20 13.93
CA GLY A 192 -37.00 -21.28 13.59
C GLY A 192 -37.58 -22.70 13.71
N GLY A 193 -36.80 -23.73 13.38
CA GLY A 193 -37.19 -25.13 13.57
C GLY A 193 -37.35 -25.51 15.05
N ILE A 194 -36.42 -25.07 15.90
CA ILE A 194 -36.48 -25.33 17.35
C ILE A 194 -37.69 -24.63 17.98
N VAL A 195 -37.96 -23.39 17.61
CA VAL A 195 -39.13 -22.64 18.11
C VAL A 195 -40.42 -23.32 17.67
N SER A 196 -40.53 -23.75 16.41
CA SER A 196 -41.72 -24.46 15.90
C SER A 196 -41.99 -25.78 16.64
N LEU A 197 -40.94 -26.56 16.92
CA LEU A 197 -41.05 -27.80 17.70
C LEU A 197 -41.51 -27.54 19.13
N ALA A 198 -40.96 -26.51 19.80
CA ALA A 198 -41.37 -26.12 21.14
C ALA A 198 -42.84 -25.66 21.20
N TRP A 199 -43.33 -24.98 20.16
CA TRP A 199 -44.75 -24.61 20.04
C TRP A 199 -45.67 -25.82 19.82
N MET A 200 -45.22 -26.85 19.10
CA MET A 200 -46.01 -28.07 18.91
C MET A 200 -46.09 -28.91 20.19
N GLU A 201 -44.98 -29.07 20.91
CA GLU A 201 -44.92 -29.82 22.17
C GLU A 201 -45.75 -29.16 23.30
N ARG A 202 -45.78 -27.82 23.33
CA ARG A 202 -46.65 -27.06 24.23
C ARG A 202 -48.15 -27.19 23.89
N ARG A 203 -48.49 -27.50 22.63
CA ARG A 203 -49.89 -27.67 22.17
C ARG A 203 -50.40 -29.10 22.36
N SER A 204 -49.51 -30.08 22.44
CA SER A 204 -49.86 -31.48 22.72
C SER A 204 -49.99 -31.81 24.22
N THR A 205 -49.54 -30.89 25.09
CA THR A 205 -49.57 -31.02 26.56
C THR A 205 -50.71 -30.24 27.22
N MET A 206 -51.55 -29.57 26.42
CA MET A 206 -52.84 -28.97 26.79
C MET A 206 -53.97 -29.81 26.24
#